data_AF-A0A0F9URD7-F1
#
_entry.id   AF-A0A0F9URD7-F1
#
_cell.length_a   1.000
_cell.length_b   1.000
_cell.length_c   1.000
_cell.angle_alpha   90.00
_cell.angle_beta   90.00
_cell.angle_gamma   90.00
#
_symmetry.space_group_name_H-M   'P 1'
#
loop_
_entity.id
_entity.type
_entity.pdbx_description
1 polymer ?
#
loop_
_entity_poly.entity_id
_entity_poly.type
_entity_poly.pdbx_seq_one_letter_code
_entity_poly.pdbx_strand_id
1 'polypeptide(L)'
;MLITGDLHLSSRARDDYRFELFPWLLKQCDKLNASTIILLGDLTDEKDKHSSYLVNRIMREICSLTDKEINLFLLKGNHDYVDQDNPFFRFVSSVPRVRFINKPEFHDLEYEELGWFLPHTSCPEEDWKDLDFENVEYVFLHQTISGAIASNGKQLEGTSEDIFKGVKSKIYSGDIHVPQKIGKIEYVGSPYQIRFGDNFEPRVIHIDEYGETHDIHFPTIKKHTVSIKDPEKLWDMKQLVEGDQVKVRMLLPRSSFVEWRSLKRRVEEICSEMGLDLYTVELEEMVRNKLKAKGEPKKSDRDMVISDPVDILKAYCEREEVGSDVLKAGLRLLGGGPGG
;
A
#
# COMPACT_ATOMS: atom_id res chain seq x y z
N MET A 1 16.99 -11.93 -13.03
CA MET A 1 16.14 -12.10 -11.81
C MET A 1 14.81 -11.33 -11.89
N LEU A 2 13.83 -11.71 -11.07
CA LEU A 2 12.55 -10.98 -10.87
C LEU A 2 12.43 -10.41 -9.45
N ILE A 3 11.83 -9.24 -9.30
CA ILE A 3 11.64 -8.55 -8.02
C ILE A 3 10.17 -8.13 -7.87
N THR A 4 9.56 -8.49 -6.75
CA THR A 4 8.23 -8.03 -6.34
C THR A 4 8.16 -7.95 -4.80
N GLY A 5 7.03 -7.53 -4.24
CA GLY A 5 6.85 -7.36 -2.79
C GLY A 5 5.40 -7.01 -2.47
N ASP A 6 5.11 -6.84 -1.19
CA ASP A 6 3.82 -6.32 -0.72
C ASP A 6 2.62 -7.15 -1.23
N LEU A 7 2.77 -8.48 -1.18
CA LEU A 7 1.77 -9.41 -1.70
C LEU A 7 0.49 -9.38 -0.86
N HIS A 8 0.62 -9.18 0.45
CA HIS A 8 -0.48 -9.17 1.40
C HIS A 8 -1.50 -10.31 1.18
N LEU A 9 -1.01 -11.54 1.02
CA LEU A 9 -1.86 -12.71 0.87
C LEU A 9 -2.81 -12.86 2.06
N SER A 10 -4.02 -13.32 1.81
CA SER A 10 -5.06 -13.47 2.84
C SER A 10 -5.87 -14.73 2.58
N SER A 11 -6.62 -15.19 3.61
CA SER A 11 -7.55 -16.30 3.47
C SER A 11 -8.94 -15.88 2.98
N ARG A 12 -9.13 -14.61 2.59
CA ARG A 12 -10.42 -14.13 2.07
C ARG A 12 -10.59 -14.67 0.66
N ALA A 13 -11.72 -15.31 0.37
CA ALA A 13 -11.98 -15.89 -0.97
C ALA A 13 -11.89 -14.85 -2.11
N ARG A 14 -12.28 -13.60 -1.85
CA ARG A 14 -12.14 -12.49 -2.81
C ARG A 14 -10.68 -12.09 -3.07
N ASP A 15 -9.73 -12.48 -2.25
CA ASP A 15 -8.31 -12.21 -2.48
C ASP A 15 -7.58 -13.40 -3.13
N ASP A 16 -8.29 -14.48 -3.48
CA ASP A 16 -7.68 -15.73 -4.00
C ASP A 16 -6.95 -15.52 -5.33
N TYR A 17 -7.40 -14.56 -6.15
CA TYR A 17 -6.74 -14.16 -7.41
C TYR A 17 -5.25 -13.80 -7.23
N ARG A 18 -4.85 -13.38 -6.01
CA ARG A 18 -3.45 -13.03 -5.70
C ARG A 18 -2.52 -14.23 -5.81
N PHE A 19 -3.03 -15.43 -5.56
CA PHE A 19 -2.23 -16.66 -5.69
C PHE A 19 -1.92 -17.01 -7.14
N GLU A 20 -2.67 -16.49 -8.12
CA GLU A 20 -2.36 -16.67 -9.54
C GLU A 20 -1.07 -15.95 -9.97
N LEU A 21 -0.51 -15.09 -9.09
CA LEU A 21 0.80 -14.50 -9.28
C LEU A 21 1.91 -15.55 -9.35
N PHE A 22 1.86 -16.60 -8.54
CA PHE A 22 2.92 -17.62 -8.47
C PHE A 22 3.08 -18.42 -9.79
N PRO A 23 2.01 -19.03 -10.35
CA PRO A 23 2.11 -19.67 -11.65
C PRO A 23 2.45 -18.67 -12.77
N TRP A 24 2.03 -17.41 -12.66
CA TRP A 24 2.44 -16.38 -13.60
C TRP A 24 3.95 -16.06 -13.51
N LEU A 25 4.49 -15.94 -12.30
CA LEU A 25 5.92 -15.72 -12.04
C LEU A 25 6.76 -16.87 -12.61
N LEU A 26 6.35 -18.12 -12.40
CA LEU A 26 7.00 -19.29 -13.02
C LEU A 26 7.08 -19.15 -14.54
N LYS A 27 5.97 -18.78 -15.17
CA LYS A 27 5.94 -18.56 -16.62
C LYS A 27 6.86 -17.41 -17.06
N GLN A 28 6.99 -16.36 -16.25
CA GLN A 28 7.91 -15.26 -16.55
C GLN A 28 9.37 -15.67 -16.35
N CYS A 29 9.68 -16.44 -15.30
CA CYS A 29 11.00 -17.03 -15.09
C CYS A 29 11.44 -17.85 -16.30
N ASP A 30 10.57 -18.75 -16.80
CA ASP A 30 10.86 -19.55 -18.00
C ASP A 30 11.06 -18.67 -19.24
N LYS A 31 10.21 -17.66 -19.45
CA LYS A 31 10.24 -16.78 -20.62
C LYS A 31 11.47 -15.86 -20.64
N LEU A 32 11.87 -15.37 -19.47
CA LEU A 32 12.90 -14.35 -19.30
C LEU A 32 14.24 -14.96 -18.86
N ASN A 33 14.32 -16.29 -18.74
CA ASN A 33 15.48 -17.01 -18.26
C ASN A 33 15.96 -16.51 -16.88
N ALA A 34 15.01 -16.20 -15.99
CA ALA A 34 15.29 -15.77 -14.63
C ALA A 34 15.18 -16.97 -13.68
N SER A 35 16.25 -17.26 -12.93
CA SER A 35 16.28 -18.36 -11.96
C SER A 35 16.11 -17.90 -10.51
N THR A 36 15.91 -16.59 -10.29
CA THR A 36 15.82 -15.97 -8.97
C THR A 36 14.63 -15.03 -8.88
N ILE A 37 13.87 -15.17 -7.80
CA ILE A 37 12.80 -14.25 -7.39
C ILE A 37 13.19 -13.64 -6.05
N ILE A 38 13.10 -12.32 -5.97
CA ILE A 38 13.27 -11.54 -4.74
C ILE A 38 11.91 -10.98 -4.34
N LEU A 39 11.42 -11.42 -3.18
CA LEU A 39 10.22 -10.92 -2.52
C LEU A 39 10.61 -9.95 -1.42
N LEU A 40 10.34 -8.66 -1.62
CA LEU A 40 10.70 -7.58 -0.72
C LEU A 40 9.74 -7.44 0.47
N GLY A 41 9.34 -8.55 1.10
CA GLY A 41 8.53 -8.57 2.31
C GLY A 41 7.03 -8.40 2.12
N ASP A 42 6.33 -8.43 3.26
CA ASP A 42 4.87 -8.33 3.38
C ASP A 42 4.15 -9.43 2.61
N LEU A 43 4.47 -10.68 2.99
CA LEU A 43 3.88 -11.86 2.37
C LEU A 43 2.38 -11.94 2.65
N THR A 44 1.92 -11.52 3.82
CA THR A 44 0.50 -11.57 4.24
C THR A 44 -0.05 -10.24 4.73
N ASP A 45 -1.39 -10.08 4.68
CA ASP A 45 -2.09 -8.88 5.18
C ASP A 45 -2.01 -8.78 6.71
N GLU A 46 -2.10 -9.90 7.41
CA GLU A 46 -2.02 -9.96 8.87
C GLU A 46 -0.58 -10.26 9.34
N LYS A 47 -0.26 -9.91 10.58
CA LYS A 47 1.09 -10.10 11.15
C LYS A 47 1.40 -11.51 11.68
N ASP A 48 0.34 -12.20 12.10
CA ASP A 48 0.42 -13.50 12.76
C ASP A 48 -0.99 -14.15 12.74
N LYS A 49 -1.13 -15.32 13.35
CA LYS A 49 -2.39 -16.08 13.52
C LYS A 49 -3.02 -16.50 12.20
N HIS A 50 -2.18 -16.80 11.23
CA HIS A 50 -2.60 -17.29 9.92
C HIS A 50 -3.33 -18.63 10.04
N SER A 51 -4.42 -18.78 9.30
CA SER A 51 -5.12 -20.06 9.21
C SER A 51 -4.23 -21.13 8.59
N SER A 52 -4.44 -22.39 8.97
CA SER A 52 -3.74 -23.53 8.37
C SER A 52 -3.98 -23.61 6.85
N TYR A 53 -5.16 -23.22 6.37
CA TYR A 53 -5.46 -23.12 4.95
C TYR A 53 -4.50 -22.16 4.23
N LEU A 54 -4.35 -20.93 4.74
CA LEU A 54 -3.48 -19.91 4.15
C LEU A 54 -2.02 -20.37 4.14
N VAL A 55 -1.52 -20.86 5.28
CA VAL A 55 -0.13 -21.33 5.40
C VAL A 55 0.15 -22.48 4.45
N ASN A 56 -0.74 -23.48 4.37
CA ASN A 56 -0.57 -24.60 3.44
C ASN A 56 -0.61 -24.18 1.97
N ARG A 57 -1.45 -23.20 1.61
CA ARG A 57 -1.50 -22.65 0.25
C ARG A 57 -0.20 -21.91 -0.09
N ILE A 58 0.27 -21.02 0.79
CA ILE A 58 1.55 -20.31 0.63
C ILE A 58 2.70 -21.31 0.44
N MET A 59 2.79 -22.33 1.31
CA MET A 59 3.85 -23.33 1.22
C MET A 59 3.80 -24.11 -0.10
N ARG A 60 2.61 -24.43 -0.60
CA ARG A 60 2.45 -25.09 -1.90
C ARG A 60 2.98 -24.21 -3.04
N GLU A 61 2.66 -22.92 -3.02
CA GLU A 61 3.14 -22.01 -4.05
C GLU A 61 4.66 -21.82 -3.97
N ILE A 62 5.22 -21.66 -2.78
CA ILE A 62 6.68 -21.59 -2.58
C ILE A 62 7.37 -22.87 -3.08
N CYS A 63 6.86 -24.05 -2.72
CA CYS A 63 7.39 -25.32 -3.23
C CYS A 63 7.28 -25.42 -4.75
N SER A 64 6.21 -24.90 -5.36
CA SER A 64 6.07 -24.91 -6.83
C SER A 64 7.16 -24.08 -7.54
N LEU A 65 7.65 -23.01 -6.89
CA LEU A 65 8.79 -22.23 -7.38
C LEU A 65 10.07 -23.04 -7.29
N THR A 66 10.33 -23.67 -6.14
CA THR A 66 11.61 -24.36 -5.89
C THR A 66 11.71 -25.70 -6.61
N ASP A 67 10.58 -26.37 -6.87
CA ASP A 67 10.48 -27.55 -7.75
C ASP A 67 10.88 -27.23 -9.21
N LYS A 68 10.84 -25.94 -9.59
CA LYS A 68 11.33 -25.40 -10.86
C LYS A 68 12.72 -24.80 -10.76
N GLU A 69 13.45 -25.15 -9.72
CA GLU A 69 14.82 -24.71 -9.43
C GLU A 69 14.97 -23.20 -9.24
N ILE A 70 13.87 -22.48 -8.98
CA ILE A 70 13.91 -21.06 -8.70
C ILE A 70 14.44 -20.81 -7.29
N ASN A 71 15.43 -19.93 -7.17
CA ASN A 71 15.91 -19.41 -5.90
C ASN A 71 14.97 -18.29 -5.42
N LEU A 72 14.47 -18.41 -4.20
CA LEU A 72 13.55 -17.45 -3.60
C LEU A 72 14.23 -16.76 -2.41
N PHE A 73 14.48 -15.47 -2.55
CA PHE A 73 14.87 -14.62 -1.43
C PHE A 73 13.63 -13.89 -0.93
N LEU A 74 13.30 -14.06 0.36
CA LEU A 74 12.15 -13.44 0.99
C LEU A 74 12.61 -12.57 2.16
N LEU A 75 12.48 -11.26 2.01
CA LEU A 75 12.69 -10.33 3.11
C LEU A 75 11.55 -10.44 4.12
N LYS A 76 11.87 -10.23 5.39
CA LYS A 76 10.87 -9.95 6.43
C LYS A 76 10.38 -8.50 6.29
N GLY A 77 9.12 -8.30 5.93
CA GLY A 77 8.44 -7.00 5.95
C GLY A 77 7.90 -6.61 7.33
N ASN A 78 7.21 -5.47 7.44
CA ASN A 78 6.60 -5.02 8.70
C ASN A 78 5.32 -5.79 9.05
N HIS A 79 4.68 -6.43 8.06
CA HIS A 79 3.55 -7.33 8.21
C HIS A 79 3.95 -8.80 8.45
N ASP A 80 5.23 -9.14 8.52
CA ASP A 80 5.64 -10.55 8.68
C ASP A 80 6.01 -10.94 10.13
N TYR A 81 5.84 -10.01 11.08
CA TYR A 81 6.20 -10.25 12.47
C TYR A 81 5.41 -9.42 13.49
N VAL A 82 5.20 -10.02 14.66
CA VAL A 82 4.85 -9.33 15.91
C VAL A 82 6.08 -9.24 16.81
N ASP A 83 6.86 -10.32 16.88
CA ASP A 83 8.16 -10.39 17.54
C ASP A 83 9.28 -10.29 16.50
N GLN A 84 10.16 -9.30 16.64
CA GLN A 84 11.23 -9.01 15.69
C GLN A 84 12.23 -10.16 15.55
N ASP A 85 12.49 -10.90 16.63
CA ASP A 85 13.44 -12.01 16.63
C ASP A 85 12.80 -13.34 16.20
N ASN A 86 11.47 -13.42 16.23
CA ASN A 86 10.71 -14.60 15.86
C ASN A 86 9.58 -14.27 14.86
N PRO A 87 9.92 -13.87 13.62
CA PRO A 87 8.95 -13.61 12.57
C PRO A 87 8.19 -14.89 12.18
N PHE A 88 6.93 -14.73 11.80
CA PHE A 88 6.03 -15.86 11.59
C PHE A 88 6.56 -16.83 10.53
N PHE A 89 7.01 -16.30 9.39
CA PHE A 89 7.45 -17.10 8.25
C PHE A 89 8.89 -17.62 8.34
N ARG A 90 9.60 -17.49 9.47
CA ARG A 90 10.98 -17.98 9.60
C ARG A 90 11.16 -19.45 9.18
N PHE A 91 10.13 -20.27 9.38
CA PHE A 91 10.16 -21.70 9.04
C PHE A 91 10.33 -21.98 7.54
N VAL A 92 9.97 -21.04 6.65
CA VAL A 92 10.06 -21.25 5.19
C VAL A 92 11.51 -21.41 4.71
N SER A 93 12.50 -20.92 5.46
CA SER A 93 13.93 -21.18 5.20
C SER A 93 14.32 -22.66 5.29
N SER A 94 13.45 -23.53 5.80
CA SER A 94 13.69 -24.98 5.79
C SER A 94 13.41 -25.61 4.41
N VAL A 95 12.80 -24.87 3.48
CA VAL A 95 12.56 -25.32 2.11
C VAL A 95 13.83 -25.09 1.28
N PRO A 96 14.30 -26.09 0.52
CA PRO A 96 15.44 -25.91 -0.39
C PRO A 96 15.25 -24.72 -1.33
N ARG A 97 16.33 -23.98 -1.60
CA ARG A 97 16.33 -22.79 -2.47
C ARG A 97 15.47 -21.62 -1.96
N VAL A 98 14.98 -21.66 -0.72
CA VAL A 98 14.30 -20.53 -0.07
C VAL A 98 15.20 -19.95 0.99
N ARG A 99 15.37 -18.63 0.97
CA ARG A 99 16.07 -17.87 1.99
C ARG A 99 15.17 -16.80 2.56
N PHE A 100 14.63 -17.03 3.76
CA PHE A 100 13.96 -16.00 4.54
C PHE A 100 14.99 -15.20 5.32
N ILE A 101 15.04 -13.89 5.04
CA ILE A 101 16.05 -12.97 5.58
C ILE A 101 15.39 -12.13 6.66
N ASN A 102 15.76 -12.40 7.91
CA ASN A 102 15.21 -11.71 9.09
C ASN A 102 16.16 -10.67 9.71
N LYS A 103 17.42 -10.68 9.30
CA LYS A 103 18.46 -9.71 9.68
C LYS A 103 19.22 -9.26 8.42
N PRO A 104 19.91 -8.11 8.43
CA PRO A 104 20.74 -7.70 7.32
C PRO A 104 21.71 -8.82 6.90
N GLU A 105 21.66 -9.22 5.64
CA GLU A 105 22.53 -10.25 5.09
C GLU A 105 23.05 -9.83 3.71
N PHE A 106 24.27 -10.25 3.40
CA PHE A 106 24.91 -10.03 2.12
C PHE A 106 24.97 -11.35 1.35
N HIS A 107 24.53 -11.34 0.09
CA HIS A 107 24.48 -12.53 -0.76
C HIS A 107 25.02 -12.27 -2.15
N ASP A 108 25.65 -13.31 -2.70
CA ASP A 108 25.91 -13.44 -4.11
C ASP A 108 24.60 -13.82 -4.83
N LEU A 109 24.30 -13.12 -5.92
CA LEU A 109 23.12 -13.29 -6.76
C LEU A 109 23.50 -14.01 -8.07
N GLU A 110 22.57 -14.00 -9.03
CA GLU A 110 22.86 -14.44 -10.39
C GLU A 110 24.00 -13.63 -10.98
N TYR A 111 24.84 -14.28 -11.80
CA TYR A 111 25.90 -13.62 -12.56
C TYR A 111 26.98 -12.93 -11.71
N GLU A 112 27.20 -13.42 -10.48
CA GLU A 112 28.20 -12.88 -9.53
C GLU A 112 27.90 -11.44 -9.06
N GLU A 113 26.65 -10.97 -9.23
CA GLU A 113 26.21 -9.70 -8.68
C GLU A 113 26.05 -9.79 -7.16
N LEU A 114 26.44 -8.74 -6.43
CA LEU A 114 26.44 -8.67 -4.99
C LEU A 114 25.25 -7.85 -4.48
N GLY A 115 24.56 -8.40 -3.48
CA GLY A 115 23.33 -7.82 -2.95
C GLY A 115 23.29 -7.73 -1.43
N TRP A 116 23.02 -6.54 -0.90
CA TRP A 116 22.56 -6.39 0.48
C TRP A 116 21.05 -6.61 0.56
N PHE A 117 20.63 -7.39 1.55
CA PHE A 117 19.24 -7.65 1.88
C PHE A 117 18.94 -7.09 3.27
N LEU A 118 18.15 -6.03 3.31
CA LEU A 118 17.83 -5.27 4.52
C LEU A 118 16.34 -5.45 4.86
N PRO A 119 15.98 -6.45 5.69
CA PRO A 119 14.60 -6.63 6.10
C PRO A 119 14.12 -5.44 6.94
N HIS A 120 12.80 -5.31 7.07
CA HIS A 120 12.19 -4.23 7.86
C HIS A 120 12.74 -4.19 9.28
N THR A 121 13.00 -2.99 9.77
CA THR A 121 13.33 -2.74 11.17
C THR A 121 12.73 -1.42 11.63
N SER A 122 12.45 -1.35 12.93
CA SER A 122 12.02 -0.11 13.58
C SER A 122 13.17 0.89 13.75
N CYS A 123 14.44 0.44 13.71
CA CYS A 123 15.62 1.24 14.01
C CYS A 123 16.70 1.14 12.90
N PRO A 124 16.41 1.50 11.64
CA PRO A 124 17.32 1.27 10.51
C PRO A 124 18.64 2.02 10.63
N GLU A 125 18.66 3.23 11.21
CA GLU A 125 19.90 3.96 11.44
C GLU A 125 20.85 3.22 12.38
N GLU A 126 20.34 2.50 13.37
CA GLU A 126 21.16 1.73 14.30
C GLU A 126 21.55 0.37 13.71
N ASP A 127 20.59 -0.32 13.08
CA ASP A 127 20.78 -1.66 12.54
C ASP A 127 21.69 -1.69 11.31
N TRP A 128 21.79 -0.57 10.57
CA TRP A 128 22.53 -0.51 9.31
C TRP A 128 23.80 0.35 9.36
N LYS A 129 24.12 0.95 10.51
CA LYS A 129 25.25 1.90 10.66
C LYS A 129 26.62 1.33 10.27
N ASP A 130 26.82 0.03 10.47
CA ASP A 130 28.11 -0.65 10.26
C ASP A 130 28.13 -1.46 8.95
N LEU A 131 27.09 -1.33 8.11
CA LEU A 131 27.03 -2.03 6.83
C LEU A 131 27.87 -1.31 5.78
N ASP A 132 28.64 -2.08 5.02
CA ASP A 132 29.47 -1.58 3.94
C ASP A 132 28.76 -1.75 2.59
N PHE A 133 28.42 -0.63 1.97
CA PHE A 133 27.79 -0.59 0.64
C PHE A 133 28.80 -0.34 -0.50
N GLU A 134 30.11 -0.42 -0.23
CA GLU A 134 31.15 -0.36 -1.26
C GLU A 134 31.16 -1.64 -2.11
N ASN A 135 31.29 -1.48 -3.43
CA ASN A 135 31.34 -2.58 -4.41
C ASN A 135 30.11 -3.52 -4.38
N VAL A 136 28.93 -2.94 -4.15
CA VAL A 136 27.65 -3.68 -4.19
C VAL A 136 26.83 -3.19 -5.38
N GLU A 137 26.29 -4.10 -6.18
CA GLU A 137 25.43 -3.76 -7.32
C GLU A 137 24.02 -3.39 -6.86
N TYR A 138 23.48 -4.14 -5.88
CA TYR A 138 22.09 -4.01 -5.43
C TYR A 138 21.92 -3.90 -3.92
N VAL A 139 20.95 -3.08 -3.51
CA VAL A 139 20.42 -3.08 -2.14
C VAL A 139 18.92 -3.33 -2.22
N PHE A 140 18.47 -4.42 -1.61
CA PHE A 140 17.08 -4.80 -1.48
C PHE A 140 16.64 -4.54 -0.05
N LEU A 141 15.57 -3.79 0.13
CA LEU A 141 15.06 -3.48 1.46
C LEU A 141 13.54 -3.49 1.56
N HIS A 142 13.03 -3.42 2.79
CA HIS A 142 11.62 -3.17 3.07
C HIS A 142 11.54 -2.06 4.12
N GLN A 143 11.45 -0.81 3.68
CA GLN A 143 11.38 0.35 4.57
C GLN A 143 10.68 1.53 3.90
N THR A 144 9.82 2.22 4.64
CA THR A 144 9.32 3.54 4.25
C THR A 144 10.41 4.61 4.42
N ILE A 145 10.67 5.36 3.37
CA ILE A 145 11.56 6.50 3.31
C ILE A 145 10.71 7.78 3.33
N SER A 146 11.19 8.78 4.06
CA SER A 146 10.53 10.08 4.13
C SER A 146 10.35 10.68 2.73
N GLY A 147 9.12 11.06 2.38
CA GLY A 147 8.79 11.56 1.04
C GLY A 147 7.97 10.58 0.20
N ALA A 148 7.80 9.34 0.63
CA ALA A 148 6.99 8.36 -0.10
C ALA A 148 5.53 8.74 -0.19
N ILE A 149 4.91 8.48 -1.33
CA ILE A 149 3.50 8.77 -1.57
C ILE A 149 2.70 7.47 -1.45
N ALA A 150 1.78 7.43 -0.49
CA ALA A 150 0.84 6.32 -0.35
C ALA A 150 -0.22 6.32 -1.46
N SER A 151 -0.97 5.23 -1.62
CA SER A 151 -2.04 5.11 -2.63
C SER A 151 -3.11 6.20 -2.57
N ASN A 152 -3.31 6.81 -1.41
CA ASN A 152 -4.26 7.92 -1.22
C ASN A 152 -3.66 9.31 -1.52
N GLY A 153 -2.42 9.38 -2.02
CA GLY A 153 -1.70 10.62 -2.33
C GLY A 153 -1.07 11.30 -1.13
N LYS A 154 -1.18 10.75 0.08
CA LYS A 154 -0.54 11.32 1.27
C LYS A 154 0.96 11.02 1.26
N GLN A 155 1.76 12.04 1.53
CA GLN A 155 3.19 11.88 1.81
C GLN A 155 3.39 11.22 3.18
N LEU A 156 4.29 10.24 3.22
CA LEU A 156 4.65 9.45 4.38
C LEU A 156 5.95 9.96 4.99
N GLU A 157 6.03 9.82 6.31
CA GLU A 157 7.25 10.00 7.09
C GLU A 157 7.87 8.63 7.33
N GLY A 158 9.19 8.57 7.29
CA GLY A 158 9.96 7.34 7.45
C GLY A 158 11.44 7.64 7.65
N THR A 159 12.27 6.67 7.32
CA THR A 159 13.73 6.81 7.44
C THR A 159 14.26 7.87 6.50
N SER A 160 15.30 8.62 6.91
CA SER A 160 15.96 9.56 6.02
C SER A 160 16.65 8.82 4.87
N GLU A 161 16.61 9.36 3.65
CA GLU A 161 17.39 8.82 2.52
C GLU A 161 18.91 8.98 2.71
N ASP A 162 19.34 9.80 3.67
CA ASP A 162 20.76 10.10 3.96
C ASP A 162 21.57 8.85 4.35
N ILE A 163 20.93 7.81 4.89
CA ILE A 163 21.61 6.53 5.17
C ILE A 163 22.21 5.88 3.91
N PHE A 164 21.70 6.24 2.73
CA PHE A 164 22.19 5.77 1.43
C PHE A 164 23.01 6.85 0.68
N LYS A 165 23.44 7.89 1.38
CA LYS A 165 24.30 8.93 0.81
C LYS A 165 25.62 8.30 0.38
N GLY A 166 26.01 8.55 -0.88
CA GLY A 166 27.25 8.00 -1.46
C GLY A 166 27.11 6.57 -2.02
N VAL A 167 26.07 5.82 -1.67
CA VAL A 167 25.81 4.48 -2.22
C VAL A 167 25.59 4.56 -3.73
N LYS A 168 26.29 3.72 -4.50
CA LYS A 168 26.22 3.70 -5.98
C LYS A 168 25.31 2.60 -6.53
N SER A 169 24.95 1.64 -5.69
CA SER A 169 24.08 0.50 -6.00
C SER A 169 22.69 0.95 -6.46
N LYS A 170 22.00 0.08 -7.21
CA LYS A 170 20.56 0.21 -7.42
C LYS A 170 19.85 -0.21 -6.14
N ILE A 171 18.89 0.60 -5.68
CA ILE A 171 18.22 0.38 -4.40
C ILE A 171 16.73 0.13 -4.65
N TYR A 172 16.24 -1.04 -4.28
CA TYR A 172 14.84 -1.45 -4.43
C TYR A 172 14.19 -1.67 -3.07
N SER A 173 13.02 -1.06 -2.84
CA SER A 173 12.26 -1.23 -1.60
C SER A 173 10.85 -1.78 -1.81
N GLY A 174 10.40 -2.63 -0.88
CA GLY A 174 8.98 -2.90 -0.59
C GLY A 174 8.39 -1.86 0.38
N ASP A 175 7.30 -2.20 1.07
CA ASP A 175 6.50 -1.42 2.06
C ASP A 175 5.50 -0.45 1.42
N ILE A 176 5.90 0.21 0.32
CA ILE A 176 5.03 1.16 -0.38
C ILE A 176 4.41 0.53 -1.61
N HIS A 177 3.09 0.38 -1.60
CA HIS A 177 2.34 -0.34 -2.65
C HIS A 177 2.38 0.35 -4.01
N VAL A 178 2.58 1.66 -4.04
CA VAL A 178 2.64 2.48 -5.25
C VAL A 178 4.05 2.48 -5.82
N PRO A 179 4.28 1.95 -7.03
CA PRO A 179 5.56 2.06 -7.71
C PRO A 179 5.98 3.51 -7.87
N GLN A 180 7.16 3.86 -7.36
CA GLN A 180 7.68 5.23 -7.41
C GLN A 180 9.18 5.26 -7.18
N LYS A 181 9.80 6.40 -7.51
CA LYS A 181 11.21 6.65 -7.23
C LYS A 181 11.37 7.87 -6.35
N ILE A 182 12.12 7.72 -5.27
CA ILE A 182 12.42 8.78 -4.30
C ILE A 182 13.93 8.84 -4.13
N GLY A 183 14.52 9.91 -4.65
CA GLY A 183 15.98 10.01 -4.74
C GLY A 183 16.55 8.81 -5.50
N LYS A 184 17.31 7.97 -4.79
CA LYS A 184 17.94 6.75 -5.35
C LYS A 184 17.11 5.48 -5.18
N ILE A 185 16.06 5.54 -4.37
CA ILE A 185 15.31 4.37 -3.94
C ILE A 185 14.11 4.19 -4.86
N GLU A 186 14.02 3.02 -5.46
CA GLU A 186 12.91 2.62 -6.31
C GLU A 186 11.99 1.68 -5.52
N TYR A 187 10.79 2.15 -5.21
CA TYR A 187 9.75 1.29 -4.70
C TYR A 187 9.22 0.42 -5.83
N VAL A 188 9.32 -0.89 -5.62
CA VAL A 188 8.82 -1.88 -6.59
C VAL A 188 7.30 -1.76 -6.70
N GLY A 189 6.65 -1.54 -5.57
CA GLY A 189 5.21 -1.55 -5.43
C GLY A 189 4.65 -2.96 -5.37
N SER A 190 3.35 -3.03 -5.13
CA SER A 190 2.61 -4.28 -5.14
C SER A 190 2.32 -4.73 -6.59
N PRO A 191 2.30 -6.05 -6.87
CA PRO A 191 2.05 -6.57 -8.22
C PRO A 191 0.57 -6.56 -8.63
N TYR A 192 -0.31 -6.09 -7.74
CA TYR A 192 -1.74 -5.88 -7.97
C TYR A 192 -2.29 -4.87 -6.95
N GLN A 193 -3.45 -4.29 -7.23
CA GLN A 193 -4.12 -3.40 -6.28
C GLN A 193 -4.57 -4.16 -5.03
N ILE A 194 -4.23 -3.64 -3.84
CA ILE A 194 -4.52 -4.29 -2.56
C ILE A 194 -5.90 -3.86 -2.05
N ARG A 195 -6.18 -2.55 -2.12
CA ARG A 195 -7.35 -1.90 -1.54
C ARG A 195 -8.23 -1.28 -2.62
N PHE A 196 -9.51 -1.14 -2.29
CA PHE A 196 -10.43 -0.35 -3.11
C PHE A 196 -10.02 1.12 -3.11
N GLY A 197 -9.82 1.68 -4.31
CA GLY A 197 -9.39 3.06 -4.49
C GLY A 197 -7.88 3.22 -4.70
N ASP A 198 -7.12 2.13 -4.65
CA ASP A 198 -5.75 2.12 -5.17
C ASP A 198 -5.77 2.51 -6.66
N ASN A 199 -4.93 3.48 -7.03
CA ASN A 199 -4.85 4.00 -8.39
C ASN A 199 -3.39 4.15 -8.80
N PHE A 200 -2.75 3.02 -9.08
CA PHE A 200 -1.41 2.91 -9.64
C PHE A 200 -1.39 1.75 -10.64
N GLU A 201 -0.38 1.73 -11.51
CA GLU A 201 -0.12 0.61 -12.41
C GLU A 201 0.78 -0.40 -11.69
N PRO A 202 0.28 -1.59 -11.33
CA PRO A 202 1.08 -2.59 -10.61
C PRO A 202 2.19 -3.16 -11.48
N ARG A 203 3.29 -3.59 -10.88
CA ARG A 203 4.41 -4.20 -11.62
C ARG A 203 5.16 -5.25 -10.81
N VAL A 204 5.89 -6.08 -11.55
CA VAL A 204 7.04 -6.84 -11.12
C VAL A 204 8.23 -6.31 -11.92
N ILE A 205 9.39 -6.13 -11.29
CA ILE A 205 10.60 -5.68 -11.99
C ILE A 205 11.37 -6.91 -12.46
N HIS A 206 11.72 -6.94 -13.73
CA HIS A 206 12.68 -7.87 -14.30
C HIS A 206 14.03 -7.17 -14.47
N ILE A 207 15.09 -7.78 -13.93
CA ILE A 207 16.47 -7.39 -14.22
C ILE A 207 17.06 -8.46 -15.14
N ASP A 208 17.44 -8.04 -16.35
CA ASP A 208 18.02 -8.94 -17.35
C ASP A 208 19.52 -9.18 -17.14
N GLU A 209 20.11 -10.02 -17.99
CA GLU A 209 21.54 -10.40 -17.94
C GLU A 209 22.52 -9.23 -18.15
N TYR A 210 22.04 -8.07 -18.61
CA TYR A 210 22.84 -6.84 -18.77
C TYR A 210 22.64 -5.86 -17.60
N GLY A 211 21.82 -6.23 -16.62
CA GLY A 211 21.45 -5.37 -15.50
C GLY A 211 20.39 -4.34 -15.87
N GLU A 212 19.75 -4.42 -17.04
CA GLU A 212 18.69 -3.49 -17.45
C GLU A 212 17.35 -3.87 -16.80
N THR A 213 16.57 -2.86 -16.43
CA THR A 213 15.34 -3.01 -15.64
C THR A 213 14.11 -2.86 -16.52
N HIS A 214 13.21 -3.83 -16.45
CA HIS A 214 11.98 -3.86 -17.23
C HIS A 214 10.77 -4.07 -16.33
N ASP A 215 9.78 -3.20 -16.44
CA ASP A 215 8.50 -3.40 -15.77
C ASP A 215 7.67 -4.44 -16.53
N ILE A 216 7.21 -5.47 -15.82
CA ILE A 216 6.30 -6.49 -16.34
C ILE A 216 5.04 -6.53 -15.50
N HIS A 217 3.90 -6.72 -16.16
CA HIS A 217 2.58 -6.54 -15.53
C HIS A 217 1.85 -7.88 -15.41
N PHE A 218 1.44 -8.22 -14.20
CA PHE A 218 0.63 -9.40 -13.91
C PHE A 218 -0.83 -9.12 -14.31
N PRO A 219 -1.37 -9.79 -15.35
CA PRO A 219 -2.73 -9.54 -15.80
C PRO A 219 -3.72 -10.18 -14.85
N THR A 220 -4.32 -9.38 -13.98
CA THR A 220 -5.31 -9.81 -13.00
C THR A 220 -6.46 -8.81 -12.89
N ILE A 221 -7.55 -9.25 -12.25
CA ILE A 221 -8.67 -8.40 -11.88
C ILE A 221 -8.22 -7.21 -11.01
N LYS A 222 -8.99 -6.12 -11.07
CA LYS A 222 -8.74 -4.87 -10.34
C LYS A 222 -9.84 -4.61 -9.30
N LYS A 223 -9.54 -3.72 -8.34
CA LYS A 223 -10.47 -3.31 -7.27
C LYS A 223 -10.89 -1.86 -7.46
N HIS A 224 -12.09 -1.65 -8.01
CA HIS A 224 -12.57 -0.31 -8.36
C HIS A 224 -13.46 0.29 -7.27
N THR A 225 -13.25 1.57 -6.97
CA THR A 225 -14.28 2.40 -6.33
C THR A 225 -14.83 3.36 -7.37
N VAL A 226 -16.13 3.26 -7.65
CA VAL A 226 -16.80 4.12 -8.64
C VAL A 226 -17.89 4.93 -7.96
N SER A 227 -17.91 6.24 -8.23
CA SER A 227 -18.97 7.13 -7.75
C SER A 227 -19.86 7.54 -8.92
N ILE A 228 -21.13 7.16 -8.88
CA ILE A 228 -22.10 7.36 -9.96
C ILE A 228 -23.40 7.96 -9.43
N LYS A 229 -24.12 8.68 -10.30
CA LYS A 229 -25.45 9.23 -9.99
C LYS A 229 -26.58 8.40 -10.58
N ASP A 230 -26.25 7.60 -11.59
CA ASP A 230 -27.15 6.81 -12.40
C ASP A 230 -26.50 5.43 -12.61
N PRO A 231 -27.17 4.32 -12.24
CA PRO A 231 -26.63 2.97 -12.43
C PRO A 231 -26.21 2.68 -13.87
N GLU A 232 -26.89 3.24 -14.86
CA GLU A 232 -26.60 2.99 -16.27
C GLU A 232 -25.20 3.50 -16.68
N LYS A 233 -24.59 4.39 -15.89
CA LYS A 233 -23.21 4.84 -16.11
C LYS A 233 -22.17 3.74 -16.01
N LEU A 234 -22.49 2.61 -15.38
CA LEU A 234 -21.57 1.46 -15.30
C LEU A 234 -21.25 0.90 -16.68
N TRP A 235 -22.21 0.88 -17.61
CA TRP A 235 -22.00 0.42 -19.00
C TRP A 235 -21.00 1.29 -19.77
N ASP A 236 -20.89 2.57 -19.41
CA ASP A 236 -19.98 3.52 -20.06
C ASP A 236 -18.53 3.38 -19.58
N MET A 237 -18.30 2.67 -18.46
CA MET A 237 -17.00 2.57 -17.79
C MET A 237 -16.11 1.48 -18.41
N LYS A 238 -15.41 1.85 -19.48
CA LYS A 238 -14.50 0.96 -20.23
C LYS A 238 -13.38 0.32 -19.39
N GLN A 239 -13.07 0.89 -18.22
CA GLN A 239 -12.06 0.35 -17.31
C GLN A 239 -12.55 -0.84 -16.47
N LEU A 240 -13.86 -1.08 -16.42
CA LEU A 240 -14.43 -2.23 -15.72
C LEU A 240 -14.47 -3.42 -16.67
N VAL A 241 -13.85 -4.53 -16.27
CA VAL A 241 -13.85 -5.77 -17.03
C VAL A 241 -14.46 -6.92 -16.23
N GLU A 242 -14.90 -7.97 -16.92
CA GLU A 242 -15.44 -9.17 -16.28
C GLU A 242 -14.48 -9.71 -15.21
N GLY A 243 -15.02 -10.07 -14.04
CA GLY A 243 -14.27 -10.53 -12.87
C GLY A 243 -13.74 -9.42 -11.95
N ASP A 244 -13.73 -8.16 -12.39
CA ASP A 244 -13.31 -7.06 -11.53
C ASP A 244 -14.19 -6.93 -10.28
N GLN A 245 -13.54 -6.56 -9.17
CA GLN A 245 -14.24 -6.28 -7.92
C GLN A 245 -14.61 -4.81 -7.87
N VAL A 246 -15.88 -4.52 -7.59
CA VAL A 246 -16.37 -3.14 -7.66
C VAL A 246 -17.11 -2.73 -6.39
N LYS A 247 -16.74 -1.56 -5.88
CA LYS A 247 -17.45 -0.82 -4.85
C LYS A 247 -18.14 0.38 -5.50
N VAL A 248 -19.47 0.40 -5.43
CA VAL A 248 -20.27 1.47 -6.05
C VAL A 248 -20.75 2.45 -4.99
N ARG A 249 -20.48 3.74 -5.17
CA ARG A 249 -21.05 4.84 -4.37
C ARG A 249 -22.10 5.56 -5.21
N MET A 250 -23.36 5.41 -4.81
CA MET A 250 -24.49 6.11 -5.42
C MET A 250 -24.61 7.50 -4.82
N LEU A 251 -24.31 8.51 -5.63
CA LEU A 251 -24.39 9.92 -5.28
C LEU A 251 -25.82 10.42 -5.52
N LEU A 252 -26.62 10.55 -4.47
CA LEU A 252 -28.01 11.01 -4.56
C LEU A 252 -28.26 12.29 -3.76
N PRO A 253 -29.09 13.23 -4.25
CA PRO A 253 -29.63 14.27 -3.39
C PRO A 253 -30.57 13.64 -2.36
N ARG A 254 -30.66 14.24 -1.16
CA ARG A 254 -31.52 13.75 -0.07
C ARG A 254 -32.98 13.56 -0.47
N SER A 255 -33.48 14.37 -1.40
CA SER A 255 -34.83 14.25 -1.96
C SER A 255 -35.09 12.91 -2.67
N SER A 256 -34.03 12.26 -3.19
CA SER A 256 -34.11 11.02 -3.96
C SER A 256 -33.72 9.79 -3.16
N PHE A 257 -33.54 9.90 -1.83
CA PHE A 257 -33.21 8.74 -0.99
C PHE A 257 -34.32 7.68 -0.97
N VAL A 258 -35.56 8.07 -1.27
CA VAL A 258 -36.69 7.14 -1.41
C VAL A 258 -36.44 6.13 -2.55
N GLU A 259 -35.69 6.53 -3.59
CA GLU A 259 -35.35 5.71 -4.75
C GLU A 259 -34.13 4.80 -4.50
N TRP A 260 -33.47 4.91 -3.34
CA TRP A 260 -32.26 4.16 -3.03
C TRP A 260 -32.41 2.64 -3.24
N ARG A 261 -33.53 2.06 -2.81
CA ARG A 261 -33.75 0.61 -2.92
C ARG A 261 -33.84 0.14 -4.37
N SER A 262 -34.48 0.91 -5.25
CA SER A 262 -34.58 0.56 -6.67
C SER A 262 -33.24 0.76 -7.38
N LEU A 263 -32.53 1.86 -7.09
CA LEU A 263 -31.22 2.14 -7.68
C LEU A 263 -30.16 1.13 -7.26
N LYS A 264 -30.14 0.74 -5.98
CA LYS A 264 -29.26 -0.32 -5.48
C LYS A 264 -29.50 -1.63 -6.21
N ARG A 265 -30.76 -2.05 -6.37
CA ARG A 265 -31.10 -3.28 -7.12
C ARG A 265 -30.65 -3.19 -8.56
N ARG A 266 -30.82 -2.03 -9.19
CA ARG A 266 -30.38 -1.83 -10.57
C ARG A 266 -28.87 -1.93 -10.71
N VAL A 267 -28.10 -1.41 -9.75
CA VAL A 267 -26.64 -1.60 -9.71
C VAL A 267 -26.28 -3.09 -9.57
N GLU A 268 -26.95 -3.83 -8.68
CA GLU A 268 -26.74 -5.27 -8.50
C GLU A 268 -27.00 -6.06 -9.80
N GLU A 269 -28.09 -5.74 -10.50
CA GLU A 269 -28.43 -6.33 -11.81
C GLU A 269 -27.35 -6.04 -12.85
N ILE A 270 -26.97 -4.77 -13.03
CA ILE A 270 -25.96 -4.38 -14.03
C ILE A 270 -24.61 -5.03 -13.73
N CYS A 271 -24.16 -5.03 -12.47
CA CYS A 271 -22.91 -5.70 -12.10
C CYS A 271 -22.97 -7.20 -12.40
N SER A 272 -24.11 -7.86 -12.14
CA SER A 272 -24.29 -9.28 -12.47
C SER A 272 -24.27 -9.52 -13.99
N GLU A 273 -24.90 -8.66 -14.78
CA GLU A 273 -24.92 -8.75 -16.25
C GLU A 273 -23.52 -8.51 -16.87
N MET A 274 -22.73 -7.62 -16.27
CA MET A 274 -21.33 -7.35 -16.66
C MET A 274 -20.33 -8.39 -16.16
N GLY A 275 -20.76 -9.34 -15.31
CA GLY A 275 -19.86 -10.31 -14.67
C GLY A 275 -18.90 -9.71 -13.64
N LEU A 276 -19.26 -8.59 -13.01
CA LEU A 276 -18.48 -7.92 -11.96
C LEU A 276 -18.76 -8.54 -10.58
N ASP A 277 -17.73 -8.73 -9.75
CA ASP A 277 -17.92 -9.07 -8.32
C ASP A 277 -18.25 -7.78 -7.55
N LEU A 278 -19.56 -7.53 -7.37
CA LEU A 278 -20.04 -6.41 -6.60
C LEU A 278 -19.72 -6.60 -5.11
N TYR A 279 -18.78 -5.81 -4.60
CA TYR A 279 -18.38 -5.85 -3.20
C TYR A 279 -19.43 -5.20 -2.30
N THR A 280 -19.88 -4.00 -2.64
CA THR A 280 -20.95 -3.27 -1.96
C THR A 280 -21.50 -2.12 -2.79
N VAL A 281 -22.72 -1.69 -2.47
CA VAL A 281 -23.32 -0.44 -2.95
C VAL A 281 -23.59 0.45 -1.75
N GLU A 282 -22.98 1.62 -1.73
CA GLU A 282 -23.11 2.63 -0.67
C GLU A 282 -23.94 3.82 -1.18
N LEU A 283 -24.74 4.41 -0.29
CA LEU A 283 -25.44 5.67 -0.55
C LEU A 283 -24.61 6.82 0.02
N GLU A 284 -24.34 7.82 -0.80
CA GLU A 284 -23.63 9.04 -0.40
C GLU A 284 -24.45 10.27 -0.79
N GLU A 285 -24.68 11.17 0.17
CA GLU A 285 -25.45 12.39 -0.08
C GLU A 285 -24.64 13.33 -1.00
N MET A 286 -25.27 13.80 -2.07
CA MET A 286 -24.69 14.85 -2.90
C MET A 286 -24.64 16.16 -2.12
N VAL A 287 -23.49 16.45 -1.49
CA VAL A 287 -23.22 17.78 -0.96
C VAL A 287 -23.08 18.72 -2.15
N ARG A 288 -24.02 19.66 -2.30
CA ARG A 288 -23.85 20.78 -3.23
C ARG A 288 -22.68 21.62 -2.71
N ASN A 289 -21.49 21.42 -3.27
CA ASN A 289 -20.45 22.43 -3.20
C ASN A 289 -21.07 23.72 -3.76
N LYS A 290 -21.35 24.69 -2.88
CA LYS A 290 -21.66 26.06 -3.33
C LYS A 290 -20.48 26.47 -4.18
N LEU A 291 -20.71 26.53 -5.49
CA LEU A 291 -19.84 27.22 -6.45
C LEU A 291 -19.41 28.53 -5.79
N LYS A 292 -18.10 28.69 -5.56
CA LYS A 292 -17.50 29.99 -5.29
C LYS A 292 -17.88 30.88 -6.48
N ALA A 293 -18.92 31.68 -6.29
CA ALA A 293 -19.18 32.80 -7.16
C ALA A 293 -17.92 33.66 -7.19
N LYS A 294 -17.47 34.02 -8.40
CA LYS A 294 -16.39 34.97 -8.65
C LYS A 294 -16.60 36.22 -7.79
N GLY A 295 -15.85 36.31 -6.70
CA GLY A 295 -15.52 37.53 -5.99
C GLY A 295 -14.00 37.51 -5.84
N GLU A 296 -13.36 38.57 -6.30
CA GLU A 296 -11.91 38.76 -6.33
C GLU A 296 -11.24 38.34 -5.00
N PRO A 297 -10.01 37.79 -5.04
CA PRO A 297 -9.27 37.51 -3.82
C PRO A 297 -8.88 38.84 -3.18
N LYS A 298 -9.55 39.21 -2.09
CA LYS A 298 -8.97 40.18 -1.15
C LYS A 298 -7.71 39.55 -0.58
N LYS A 299 -6.56 40.12 -0.94
CA LYS A 299 -5.27 39.92 -0.29
C LYS A 299 -5.45 39.97 1.23
N SER A 300 -5.00 38.94 1.92
CA SER A 300 -4.67 39.03 3.34
C SER A 300 -3.26 38.45 3.53
N ASP A 301 -2.27 39.24 3.12
CA ASP A 301 -1.03 39.27 3.90
C ASP A 301 -1.30 40.14 5.12
N ARG A 302 -1.20 39.55 6.31
CA ARG A 302 -0.51 40.12 7.49
C ARG A 302 -0.77 39.22 8.70
N ASP A 303 0.31 38.59 9.12
CA ASP A 303 0.78 38.47 10.49
C ASP A 303 -0.17 37.87 11.55
N MET A 304 0.32 36.78 12.16
CA MET A 304 -0.13 36.30 13.46
C MET A 304 -0.19 37.46 14.47
N VAL A 305 -1.38 38.01 14.67
CA VAL A 305 -1.70 38.75 15.89
C VAL A 305 -2.03 37.70 16.94
N ILE A 306 -1.23 37.70 18.01
CA ILE A 306 -1.50 36.93 19.24
C ILE A 306 -2.95 37.24 19.64
N SER A 307 -3.84 36.30 19.38
CA SER A 307 -5.26 36.43 19.71
C SER A 307 -5.42 36.09 21.18
N ASP A 308 -6.19 36.90 21.90
CA ASP A 308 -6.54 36.66 23.30
C ASP A 308 -7.03 35.20 23.44
N PRO A 309 -6.50 34.40 24.37
CA PRO A 309 -6.94 33.03 24.63
C PRO A 309 -8.47 32.88 24.77
N VAL A 310 -9.14 33.93 25.23
CA VAL A 310 -10.60 34.01 25.31
C VAL A 310 -11.26 33.98 23.93
N ASP A 311 -10.69 34.68 22.95
CA ASP A 311 -11.23 34.76 21.59
C ASP A 311 -10.98 33.46 20.81
N ILE A 312 -9.84 32.80 21.07
CA ILE A 312 -9.55 31.46 20.54
C ILE A 312 -10.56 30.44 21.07
N LEU A 313 -10.85 30.46 22.37
CA LEU A 313 -11.80 29.54 22.99
C LEU A 313 -13.23 29.75 22.46
N LYS A 314 -13.65 31.00 22.26
CA LYS A 314 -14.96 31.31 21.69
C LYS A 314 -15.08 30.82 20.25
N ALA A 315 -14.08 31.10 19.40
CA ALA A 315 -14.06 30.65 18.01
C ALA A 315 -14.07 29.12 17.90
N TYR A 316 -13.38 28.43 18.82
CA TYR A 316 -13.42 26.97 18.91
C TYR A 316 -14.81 26.46 19.28
N CYS A 317 -15.44 27.01 20.33
CA CYS A 317 -16.76 26.56 20.78
C CYS A 317 -17.85 26.80 19.72
N GLU A 318 -17.74 27.90 18.96
CA GLU A 318 -18.66 28.21 17.86
C GLU A 318 -18.48 27.28 16.66
N ARG A 319 -17.23 26.93 16.31
CA ARG A 319 -16.95 26.00 15.20
C ARG A 319 -17.39 24.57 15.50
N GLU A 320 -17.18 24.11 16.72
CA GLU A 320 -17.45 22.73 17.12
C GLU A 320 -18.86 22.55 17.75
N GLU A 321 -19.72 23.57 17.66
CA GLU A 321 -21.10 23.59 18.20
C GLU A 321 -21.20 23.14 19.67
N VAL A 322 -20.19 23.49 20.47
CA VAL A 322 -20.07 23.01 21.85
C VAL A 322 -21.09 23.72 22.75
N GLY A 323 -21.76 22.95 23.62
CA GLY A 323 -22.74 23.47 24.57
C GLY A 323 -22.20 24.59 25.47
N SER A 324 -23.08 25.53 25.82
CA SER A 324 -22.73 26.78 26.54
C SER A 324 -22.07 26.57 27.91
N ASP A 325 -22.22 25.39 28.50
CA ASP A 325 -21.59 24.99 29.77
C ASP A 325 -20.07 24.82 29.65
N VAL A 326 -19.59 24.30 28.51
CA VAL A 326 -18.15 24.08 28.27
C VAL A 326 -17.44 25.41 28.03
N LEU A 327 -18.06 26.32 27.28
CA LEU A 327 -17.54 27.68 27.09
C LEU A 327 -17.43 28.41 28.44
N LYS A 328 -18.43 28.30 29.31
CA LYS A 328 -18.39 28.88 30.66
C LYS A 328 -17.27 28.28 31.53
N ALA A 329 -17.06 26.97 31.46
CA ALA A 329 -15.98 26.31 32.21
C ALA A 329 -14.60 26.76 31.72
N GLY A 330 -14.39 26.81 30.40
CA GLY A 330 -13.13 27.26 29.81
C GLY A 330 -12.82 28.73 30.12
N LEU A 331 -13.82 29.61 30.10
CA LEU A 331 -13.64 31.02 30.47
C LEU A 331 -13.27 31.20 31.95
N ARG A 332 -13.78 30.34 32.85
CA ARG A 332 -13.37 30.35 34.27
C ARG A 332 -11.91 29.95 34.44
N LEU A 333 -11.45 28.94 33.71
CA LEU A 333 -10.06 28.47 33.77
C LEU A 333 -9.07 29.50 33.22
N LEU A 334 -9.49 30.29 32.22
CA LEU A 334 -8.67 31.37 31.66
C LEU A 334 -8.65 32.65 32.53
N GLY A 335 -9.67 32.86 33.38
CA GLY A 335 -9.88 34.10 34.14
C GLY A 335 -9.27 34.17 35.55
N GLY A 336 -8.64 33.11 36.07
CA GLY A 336 -7.89 33.17 37.34
C GLY A 336 -7.87 31.89 38.19
N GLY A 337 -6.67 31.51 38.63
CA GLY A 337 -6.41 30.77 39.88
C GLY A 337 -5.35 31.54 40.71
N PRO A 338 -4.91 31.09 41.91
CA PRO A 338 -5.32 29.95 42.74
C PRO A 338 -5.74 30.36 44.19
N GLY A 339 -6.39 29.47 44.95
CA GLY A 339 -6.50 29.60 46.41
C GLY A 339 -7.78 29.00 47.01
N GLY A 340 -7.64 27.82 47.65
CA GLY A 340 -8.67 27.09 48.37
C GLY A 340 -8.34 25.62 48.45
#